data_AF-A0A7X6WU09-F1
#
_entry.id   AF-A0A7X6WU09-F1
#
_cell.length_a   1.000
_cell.length_b   1.000
_cell.length_c   1.000
_cell.angle_alpha   90.00
_cell.angle_beta   90.00
_cell.angle_gamma   90.00
#
_symmetry.space_group_name_H-M   'P 1'
#
loop_
_entity.id
_entity.type
_entity.pdbx_description
1 polymer ?
#
loop_
_entity_poly.entity_id
_entity_poly.type
_entity_poly.pdbx_seq_one_letter_code
_entity_poly.pdbx_strand_id
1 'polypeptide(L)' 'MEDIPYEEEFQISDRVEANQSIIHILGSQGKKEIEIITKYTDGKEASKEMIETILIKPINQITLIGKDNKDKDEKMN' A
#
# COMPACT_ATOMS: atom_id res chain seq x y z
N MET A 1 16.70 -4.28 -8.16
CA MET A 1 15.70 -3.88 -7.15
C MET A 1 14.35 -3.83 -7.83
N GLU A 2 13.31 -4.22 -7.12
CA GLU A 2 11.92 -4.20 -7.57
C GLU A 2 11.08 -3.31 -6.67
N ASP A 3 9.99 -2.78 -7.22
CA ASP A 3 9.03 -1.97 -6.50
C ASP A 3 8.07 -2.84 -5.69
N ILE A 4 7.79 -2.38 -4.47
CA ILE A 4 6.69 -2.90 -3.67
C ILE A 4 5.55 -1.89 -3.80
N PRO A 5 4.39 -2.25 -4.37
CA PRO A 5 3.27 -1.33 -4.48
C PRO A 5 2.82 -0.86 -3.08
N TYR A 6 2.30 0.36 -3.01
CA TYR A 6 1.57 0.81 -1.83
C TYR A 6 0.08 0.52 -2.01
N GLU A 7 -0.65 0.50 -0.90
CA GLU A 7 -2.10 0.37 -0.90
C GLU A 7 -2.78 1.72 -0.64
N GLU A 8 -4.05 1.82 -1.04
CA GLU A 8 -4.88 2.98 -0.75
C GLU A 8 -5.85 2.67 0.40
N GLU A 9 -5.88 3.55 1.39
CA GLU A 9 -6.79 3.48 2.53
C GLU A 9 -7.69 4.71 2.56
N PHE A 10 -8.97 4.49 2.81
CA PHE A 10 -9.98 5.54 2.89
C PHE A 10 -10.52 5.63 4.31
N GLN A 11 -10.52 6.84 4.88
CA GLN A 11 -10.98 7.08 6.26
C GLN A 11 -12.00 8.20 6.28
N ILE A 12 -13.11 7.98 6.99
CA ILE A 12 -14.11 9.03 7.22
C ILE A 12 -13.54 10.03 8.23
N SER A 13 -13.66 11.33 7.93
CA SER A 13 -13.12 12.40 8.77
C SER A 13 -14.06 13.59 8.83
N ASP A 14 -14.31 14.09 10.05
CA ASP A 14 -15.03 15.35 10.28
C ASP A 14 -14.18 16.59 9.97
N ARG A 15 -12.90 16.40 9.59
CA ARG A 15 -11.99 17.47 9.15
C ARG A 15 -12.10 17.77 7.65
N VAL A 16 -12.91 17.02 6.92
CA VAL A 16 -13.13 17.17 5.47
C VAL A 16 -14.60 17.45 5.26
N GLU A 17 -14.90 18.44 4.43
CA GLU A 17 -16.29 18.81 4.11
C GLU A 17 -17.05 17.65 3.45
N ALA A 18 -18.35 17.55 3.73
CA ALA A 18 -19.20 16.51 3.17
C ALA A 18 -19.10 16.47 1.63
N ASN A 19 -19.05 15.26 1.06
CA ASN A 19 -18.85 15.00 -0.37
C ASN A 19 -17.49 15.47 -0.95
N GLN A 20 -16.52 15.84 -0.10
CA GLN A 20 -15.14 16.09 -0.52
C GLN A 20 -14.22 14.96 -0.07
N SER A 21 -13.09 14.82 -0.76
CA SER A 21 -11.98 13.98 -0.34
C SER A 21 -10.66 14.72 -0.49
N ILE A 22 -9.72 14.43 0.40
CA ILE A 22 -8.35 14.94 0.34
C ILE A 22 -7.36 13.81 0.55
N ILE A 23 -6.25 13.83 -0.19
CA ILE A 23 -5.10 12.97 0.12
C ILE A 23 -4.40 13.56 1.34
N HIS A 24 -4.43 12.83 2.46
CA HIS A 24 -3.80 13.23 3.71
C HIS A 24 -2.36 12.73 3.81
N ILE A 25 -2.12 11.50 3.38
CA ILE A 25 -0.77 10.94 3.21
C ILE A 25 -0.65 10.47 1.77
N LEU A 26 0.34 10.98 1.04
CA LEU A 26 0.63 10.54 -0.30
C LEU A 26 1.28 9.15 -0.26
N GLY A 27 0.78 8.22 -1.08
CA GLY A 27 1.36 6.89 -1.19
C GLY A 27 2.77 6.91 -1.79
N SER A 28 3.61 5.99 -1.35
CA SER A 28 4.97 5.83 -1.87
C SER A 28 5.33 4.36 -1.97
N GLN A 29 5.83 3.94 -3.13
CA GLN A 29 6.26 2.57 -3.35
C GLN A 29 7.46 2.24 -2.46
N GLY A 30 7.46 1.02 -1.94
CA GLY A 30 8.64 0.44 -1.30
C GLY A 30 9.63 -0.06 -2.34
N LYS A 31 10.78 -0.53 -1.87
CA LYS A 31 11.82 -1.16 -2.68
C LYS A 31 12.25 -2.46 -2.02
N LYS A 32 12.35 -3.54 -2.81
CA LYS A 32 13.02 -4.77 -2.42
C LYS A 32 14.18 -5.11 -3.34
N GLU A 33 15.12 -5.86 -2.80
CA GLU A 33 16.15 -6.57 -3.55
C GLU A 33 15.79 -8.05 -3.62
N ILE A 34 16.02 -8.67 -4.77
CA ILE A 34 15.85 -10.10 -4.98
C ILE A 34 17.21 -10.67 -5.32
N GLU A 35 17.71 -11.56 -4.48
CA GLU A 35 18.89 -12.37 -4.73
C GLU A 35 18.47 -13.78 -5.13
N ILE A 36 19.04 -14.28 -6.22
CA ILE A 36 18.79 -15.64 -6.72
C ILE A 36 20.08 -16.44 -6.58
N ILE A 37 20.04 -17.47 -5.75
CA ILE A 37 21.16 -18.38 -5.55
C ILE A 37 20.84 -19.70 -6.26
N THR A 38 21.51 -19.94 -7.38
CA THR A 38 21.40 -21.20 -8.12
C THR A 38 22.62 -22.07 -7.86
N LYS A 39 22.41 -23.31 -7.42
CA LYS A 39 23.47 -24.31 -7.23
C LYS A 39 23.46 -25.27 -8.41
N TYR A 40 24.64 -25.59 -8.91
CA TYR A 40 24.85 -26.56 -9.98
C TYR A 40 25.69 -27.73 -9.48
N THR A 41 25.31 -28.94 -9.86
CA THR A 41 26.06 -30.18 -9.64
C THR A 41 26.25 -30.85 -10.99
N ASP A 42 27.49 -31.20 -11.35
CA ASP A 42 27.84 -31.80 -12.64
C ASP A 42 27.31 -31.02 -13.86
N GLY A 43 27.33 -29.68 -13.78
CA GLY A 43 26.85 -28.79 -14.83
C GLY A 43 25.33 -28.73 -14.99
N LYS A 44 24.57 -29.42 -14.13
CA LYS A 44 23.10 -29.36 -14.10
C LYS A 44 22.64 -28.56 -12.90
N GLU A 45 21.57 -27.79 -13.08
CA GLU A 45 20.94 -27.07 -11.98
C GLU A 45 20.43 -28.09 -10.94
N ALA A 46 20.92 -27.95 -9.71
CA ALA A 46 20.60 -28.81 -8.58
C ALA A 46 19.55 -28.17 -7.67
N SER A 47 19.62 -26.85 -7.49
CA SER A 47 18.64 -26.09 -6.71
C SER A 47 18.64 -24.61 -7.07
N LYS A 48 17.52 -23.95 -6.79
CA LYS A 48 17.38 -22.50 -6.89
C LYS A 48 16.70 -21.98 -5.63
N GLU A 49 17.29 -20.97 -5.02
CA GLU A 49 16.76 -20.26 -3.87
C GLU A 49 16.57 -18.79 -4.23
N MET A 50 15.47 -18.21 -3.73
CA MET A 50 15.16 -16.79 -3.90
C MET A 50 15.09 -16.15 -2.52
N ILE A 51 15.88 -15.10 -2.33
CA ILE A 51 15.93 -14.34 -1.09
C ILE A 51 15.44 -12.93 -1.40
N GLU A 52 14.39 -12.50 -0.70
CA GLU A 52 13.88 -11.14 -0.81
C GLU A 52 14.30 -10.32 0.40
N THR A 53 14.87 -9.14 0.16
CA THR A 53 15.23 -8.18 1.22
C THR A 53 14.50 -6.87 0.99
N ILE A 54 13.64 -6.46 1.93
CA ILE A 54 12.96 -5.16 1.87
C ILE A 54 13.95 -4.06 2.29
N LEU A 55 14.27 -3.16 1.36
CA LEU A 55 15.16 -2.02 1.59
C LEU A 55 14.38 -0.79 2.07
N ILE A 56 13.20 -0.57 1.49
CA ILE A 56 12.30 0.54 1.83
C ILE A 56 10.89 -0.03 1.91
N LYS A 57 10.19 0.19 3.03
CA LYS A 57 8.79 -0.22 3.16
C LYS A 57 7.89 0.71 2.36
N PRO A 58 6.84 0.20 1.68
CA PRO A 58 5.84 1.07 1.08
C PRO A 58 5.12 1.90 2.15
N ILE A 59 4.68 3.09 1.76
CA ILE A 59 3.83 3.96 2.56
C ILE A 59 2.47 3.99 1.87
N ASN A 60 1.44 3.54 2.56
CA ASN A 60 0.07 3.56 2.04
C ASN A 60 -0.42 5.00 1.85
N GLN A 61 -1.19 5.21 0.79
CA GLN A 61 -1.90 6.47 0.60
C GLN A 61 -3.11 6.49 1.52
N ILE A 62 -3.27 7.58 2.28
CA ILE A 62 -4.45 7.79 3.10
C ILE A 62 -5.27 8.92 2.51
N THR A 63 -6.48 8.59 2.07
CA THR A 63 -7.48 9.56 1.60
C THR A 63 -8.53 9.76 2.69
N LEU A 64 -8.70 10.99 3.14
CA LEU A 64 -9.77 11.35 4.07
C LEU A 64 -11.01 11.74 3.27
N ILE A 65 -12.15 11.16 3.61
CA ILE A 65 -13.46 11.43 3.01
C ILE A 65 -14.32 12.17 4.04
N GLY A 66 -14.92 13.28 3.63
CA GLY A 66 -15.86 14.00 4.47
C GLY A 66 -17.14 13.19 4.70
N LYS A 67 -17.63 13.19 5.93
CA LYS A 67 -18.84 12.46 6.30
C LYS A 67 -20.05 12.98 5.51
N ASP A 68 -20.81 12.06 4.93
CA ASP A 68 -22.00 12.42 4.16
C ASP A 68 -23.07 13.04 5.07
N ASN A 69 -23.66 14.16 4.66
CA ASN A 69 -24.69 14.84 5.46
C ASN A 69 -26.03 14.09 5.49
N LYS A 70 -26.20 13.00 4.73
CA LYS A 70 -27.43 12.18 4.74
C LYS A 70 -27.69 11.48 6.09
N ASP A 71 -26.65 11.31 6.91
CA ASP A 71 -26.78 10.80 8.29
C ASP A 71 -27.50 11.79 9.23
N LYS A 72 -27.71 13.06 8.82
CA LYS A 72 -28.43 14.06 9.62
C LYS A 72 -29.95 14.04 9.40
N ASP A 73 -30.41 13.59 8.24
CA ASP A 73 -31.85 13.58 7.91
C ASP A 73 -32.59 12.39 8.55
N GLU A 74 -31.90 11.30 8.91
CA GLU A 74 -32.51 10.14 9.61
C GLU A 74 -32.72 10.35 11.12
N LYS A 75 -32.14 11.38 11.73
CA LYS A 75 -32.32 11.67 13.17
C LYS A 75 -33.42 12.69 13.47
N MET A 76 -34.17 13.13 12.46
CA MET A 76 -35.25 14.12 12.61
C MET A 76 -36.65 13.60 12.24
N ASN A 77 -36.81 12.29 11.99
CA ASN A 77 -38.12 11.65 11.81
C ASN A 77 -38.45 10.66 12.94
#